data_AF-A0A1R3G9V3-F1
#
_entry.id   AF-A0A1R3G9V3-F1
#
_cell.length_a   1.000
_cell.length_b   1.000
_cell.length_c   1.000
_cell.angle_alpha   90.00
_cell.angle_beta   90.00
_cell.angle_gamma   90.00
#
_symmetry.space_group_name_H-M   'P 1'
#
loop_
_entity.id
_entity.type
_entity.pdbx_description
1 polymer ?
#
loop_
_entity_poly.entity_id
_entity_poly.type
_entity_poly.pdbx_seq_one_letter_code
_entity_poly.pdbx_strand_id
1 'polypeptide(L)'
;MANAFKFIPIVLTVVVVAVAMASSVSLANKQSLIARLKLDEESPSCWEALMQLQACAGEVILFFLNGETYLGEACCESIHTIGQQCWPNMLETLGYTTEEGDILQGYCDHEIANSPPSHLNLVPAGNHN
;
A
#
# COMPACT_ATOMS: atom_id res chain seq x y z
N MET A 1 -31.55 40.58 -31.85
CA MET A 1 -30.82 40.10 -30.64
C MET A 1 -31.65 39.16 -29.76
N ALA A 2 -32.76 38.56 -30.23
CA ALA A 2 -33.64 37.71 -29.41
C ALA A 2 -33.31 36.21 -29.41
N ASN A 3 -32.48 35.74 -30.36
CA ASN A 3 -32.16 34.31 -30.49
C ASN A 3 -31.15 33.83 -29.43
N ALA A 4 -30.21 34.69 -29.00
CA ALA A 4 -29.22 34.34 -27.99
C ALA A 4 -29.87 33.91 -26.66
N PHE A 5 -30.94 34.59 -26.25
CA PHE A 5 -31.67 34.29 -25.01
C PHE A 5 -32.33 32.91 -25.00
N LYS A 6 -32.67 32.36 -26.18
CA LYS A 6 -33.26 31.01 -26.32
C LYS A 6 -32.21 29.90 -26.22
N PHE A 7 -30.94 30.20 -26.51
CA PHE A 7 -29.85 29.24 -26.43
C PHE A 7 -29.24 29.14 -25.02
N ILE A 8 -29.40 30.16 -24.18
CA ILE A 8 -28.92 30.16 -22.77
C ILE A 8 -29.39 28.92 -21.98
N PRO A 9 -30.69 28.54 -21.94
CA PRO A 9 -31.11 27.38 -21.16
C PRO A 9 -30.54 26.06 -21.72
N ILE A 10 -30.35 25.96 -23.04
CA ILE A 10 -29.79 24.77 -23.69
C ILE A 10 -28.29 24.63 -23.37
N VAL A 11 -27.55 25.73 -23.39
CA VAL A 11 -26.13 25.72 -23.01
C VAL A 11 -25.98 25.37 -21.54
N LEU A 12 -26.83 25.92 -20.67
CA LEU A 12 -26.81 25.63 -19.24
C LEU A 12 -27.05 24.14 -18.96
N THR A 13 -28.04 23.52 -19.62
CA THR A 13 -28.34 22.09 -19.42
C THR A 13 -27.22 21.20 -19.93
N VAL A 14 -26.62 21.51 -21.09
CA VAL A 14 -25.47 20.77 -21.64
C VAL A 14 -24.27 20.81 -20.69
N VAL A 15 -23.97 21.97 -20.11
CA VAL A 15 -22.86 22.13 -19.15
C VAL A 15 -23.11 21.32 -17.88
N VAL A 16 -24.32 21.35 -17.32
CA VAL A 16 -24.66 20.58 -16.11
C VAL A 16 -24.51 19.07 -16.34
N VAL A 17 -24.97 18.57 -17.50
CA VAL A 17 -24.83 17.16 -17.87
C VAL A 17 -23.36 16.77 -18.01
N ALA A 18 -22.55 17.58 -18.68
CA ALA A 18 -21.12 17.32 -18.84
C ALA A 18 -20.38 17.26 -17.49
N VAL A 19 -20.69 18.17 -16.57
CA VAL A 19 -20.11 18.18 -15.21
C VAL A 19 -20.53 16.95 -14.40
N ALA A 20 -21.79 16.53 -14.50
CA ALA A 20 -22.26 15.33 -13.81
C ALA A 20 -21.56 14.05 -14.30
N MET A 21 -21.37 13.92 -15.62
CA MET A 21 -20.63 12.78 -16.20
C MET A 21 -19.14 12.79 -15.82
N ALA A 22 -18.49 13.95 -15.82
CA ALA A 22 -17.09 14.04 -15.40
C ALA A 22 -16.90 13.64 -13.92
N SER A 23 -17.86 13.99 -13.08
CA SER A 23 -17.85 13.68 -11.64
C SER A 23 -18.02 12.18 -11.36
N SER A 24 -18.89 11.48 -12.10
CA SER A 24 -19.09 10.04 -11.92
C SER A 24 -17.89 9.21 -12.35
N VAL A 25 -17.23 9.58 -13.46
CA VAL A 25 -15.99 8.94 -13.92
C VAL A 25 -14.86 9.13 -12.90
N SER A 26 -14.70 10.35 -12.36
CA SER A 26 -13.68 10.63 -11.34
C SER A 26 -13.91 9.84 -10.05
N LEU A 27 -15.16 9.73 -9.61
CA LEU A 27 -15.50 8.97 -8.40
C LEU A 27 -15.29 7.46 -8.58
N ALA A 28 -15.69 6.91 -9.73
CA ALA A 28 -15.43 5.51 -10.07
C ALA A 28 -13.93 5.20 -10.13
N ASN A 29 -13.13 6.13 -10.66
CA ASN A 29 -11.68 5.98 -10.73
C ASN A 29 -11.02 6.03 -9.34
N LYS A 30 -11.49 6.91 -8.46
CA LYS A 30 -11.03 6.97 -7.06
C LYS A 30 -11.37 5.71 -6.28
N GLN A 31 -12.60 5.19 -6.43
CA GLN A 31 -13.03 3.96 -5.76
C GLN A 31 -12.23 2.74 -6.23
N SER A 32 -11.93 2.65 -7.54
CA SER A 32 -11.07 1.59 -8.09
C SER A 32 -9.64 1.63 -7.52
N LEU A 33 -9.07 2.84 -7.39
CA LEU A 33 -7.74 3.02 -6.81
C LEU A 33 -7.72 2.65 -5.33
N ILE A 34 -8.69 3.12 -4.55
CA ILE A 34 -8.84 2.82 -3.12
C ILE A 34 -9.00 1.31 -2.90
N ALA A 35 -9.82 0.64 -3.72
CA ALA A 35 -10.00 -0.81 -3.65
C ALA A 35 -8.73 -1.59 -4.00
N ARG A 36 -7.96 -1.13 -5.00
CA ARG A 36 -6.69 -1.75 -5.38
C ARG A 36 -5.58 -1.55 -4.36
N LEU A 37 -5.52 -0.38 -3.73
CA LEU A 37 -4.54 -0.06 -2.69
C LEU A 37 -5.02 -0.46 -1.27
N LYS A 38 -6.23 -1.01 -1.14
CA LYS A 38 -6.89 -1.36 0.14
C LYS A 38 -6.69 -0.25 1.19
N LEU A 39 -7.02 0.99 0.84
CA LEU A 39 -6.95 2.13 1.76
C LEU A 39 -8.16 2.21 2.72
N ASP A 40 -8.80 1.07 3.00
CA ASP A 40 -9.98 1.03 3.87
C ASP A 40 -9.57 1.32 5.33
N GLU A 41 -10.44 2.01 6.08
CA GLU A 41 -10.16 2.49 7.44
C GLU A 41 -9.89 1.35 8.45
N GLU A 42 -10.28 0.10 8.14
CA GLU A 42 -10.20 -1.03 9.08
C GLU A 42 -8.93 -1.90 8.92
N SER A 43 -8.09 -1.62 7.92
CA SER A 43 -6.80 -2.30 7.72
C SER A 43 -5.65 -1.30 7.68
N PRO A 44 -4.46 -1.59 8.24
CA PRO A 44 -3.28 -0.75 8.02
C PRO A 44 -3.06 -0.66 6.51
N SER A 45 -3.24 0.55 5.98
CA SER A 45 -3.24 0.77 4.55
C SER A 45 -1.90 0.31 3.99
N CYS A 46 -1.91 -0.55 2.96
CA CYS A 46 -0.67 -1.09 2.40
C CYS A 46 0.30 0.00 1.98
N TRP A 47 -0.25 1.16 1.60
CA TRP A 47 0.51 2.36 1.31
C TRP A 47 1.35 2.88 2.48
N GLU A 48 0.81 2.89 3.70
CA GLU A 48 1.53 3.33 4.89
C GLU A 48 2.67 2.36 5.24
N ALA A 49 2.40 1.06 5.18
CA ALA A 49 3.41 0.04 5.37
C ALA A 49 4.54 0.15 4.31
N LEU A 50 4.19 0.49 3.05
CA LEU A 50 5.16 0.73 1.98
C LEU A 50 6.02 1.97 2.21
N MET A 51 5.44 3.05 2.75
CA MET A 51 6.21 4.23 3.14
C MET A 51 7.21 3.91 4.26
N GLN A 52 6.89 2.98 5.15
CA GLN A 52 7.81 2.49 6.17
C GLN A 52 8.94 1.67 5.55
N LEU A 53 8.66 0.82 4.56
CA LEU A 53 9.69 0.07 3.83
C LEU A 53 10.68 0.97 3.09
N GLN A 54 10.27 2.18 2.70
CA GLN A 54 11.20 3.14 2.09
C GLN A 54 12.34 3.53 3.03
N ALA A 55 12.11 3.54 4.35
CA ALA A 55 13.16 3.75 5.34
C ALA A 55 14.18 2.59 5.35
N CYS A 56 13.74 1.39 4.95
CA CYS A 56 14.52 0.15 4.90
C CYS A 56 15.32 -0.03 3.60
N ALA A 57 15.01 0.74 2.56
CA ALA A 57 15.58 0.53 1.22
C ALA A 57 17.13 0.56 1.23
N GLY A 58 17.75 1.37 2.09
CA GLY A 58 19.21 1.39 2.25
C GLY A 58 19.76 0.07 2.78
N GLU A 59 19.19 -0.46 3.87
CA GLU A 59 19.61 -1.72 4.48
C GLU A 59 19.39 -2.91 3.54
N VAL A 60 18.26 -2.93 2.83
CA VAL A 60 17.93 -3.97 1.85
C VAL A 60 18.87 -3.94 0.64
N ILE A 61 19.16 -2.75 0.10
CA ILE A 61 20.13 -2.62 -1.00
C ILE A 61 21.52 -3.11 -0.55
N LEU A 62 21.96 -2.72 0.64
CA LEU A 62 23.26 -3.16 1.15
C LEU A 62 23.28 -4.68 1.44
N PHE A 63 22.17 -5.26 1.88
CA PHE A 63 22.03 -6.70 2.15
C PHE A 63 22.28 -7.52 0.88
N PHE A 64 21.66 -7.13 -0.23
CA PHE A 64 21.85 -7.81 -1.51
C PHE A 64 23.19 -7.48 -2.19
N LEU A 65 23.71 -6.24 -2.06
CA LEU A 65 24.97 -5.84 -2.72
C LEU A 65 26.23 -6.39 -2.03
N ASN A 66 26.23 -6.44 -0.69
CA ASN A 66 27.40 -6.83 0.09
C ASN A 66 27.30 -8.26 0.61
N GLY A 67 26.11 -8.87 0.60
CA GLY A 67 25.85 -10.19 1.18
C GLY A 67 25.91 -10.23 2.72
N GLU A 68 26.32 -9.12 3.35
CA GLU A 68 26.43 -8.97 4.79
C GLU A 68 26.09 -7.53 5.19
N THR A 69 24.81 -7.23 5.34
CA THR A 69 24.40 -6.15 6.25
C THR A 69 23.10 -6.56 6.92
N TYR A 70 23.18 -6.72 8.24
CA TYR A 70 22.05 -7.03 9.11
C TYR A 70 20.90 -6.05 8.84
N LEU A 71 19.68 -6.59 8.69
CA LEU A 71 18.47 -5.77 8.73
C LEU A 71 18.18 -5.45 10.20
N GLY A 72 18.00 -4.18 10.52
CA GLY A 72 17.65 -3.74 11.86
C GLY A 72 16.25 -4.20 12.27
N GLU A 73 15.98 -4.19 13.58
CA GLU A 73 14.68 -4.58 14.14
C GLU A 73 13.50 -3.82 13.51
N ALA A 74 13.63 -2.49 13.37
CA ALA A 74 12.61 -1.65 12.73
C ALA A 74 12.41 -1.98 11.23
N CYS A 75 13.49 -2.40 10.55
CA CYS A 75 13.41 -2.86 9.18
C CYS A 75 12.62 -4.16 9.08
N CYS A 76 12.88 -5.10 10.00
CA CYS A 76 12.19 -6.37 10.03
C CYS A 76 10.72 -6.27 10.45
N GLU A 77 10.37 -5.34 11.35
CA GLU A 77 8.97 -5.06 11.69
C GLU A 77 8.18 -4.52 10.47
N SER A 78 8.82 -3.67 9.66
CA SER A 78 8.23 -3.13 8.42
C SER A 78 8.06 -4.23 7.37
N ILE A 79 9.06 -5.10 7.19
CA ILE A 79 9.01 -6.26 6.28
C ILE A 79 7.90 -7.22 6.70
N HIS A 80 7.79 -7.54 7.99
CA HIS A 80 6.76 -8.44 8.52
C HIS A 80 5.34 -7.90 8.26
N THR A 81 5.13 -6.61 8.52
CA THR A 81 3.84 -5.94 8.32
C THR A 81 3.41 -5.98 6.85
N ILE A 82 4.32 -5.71 5.92
CA ILE A 82 4.02 -5.74 4.48
C ILE A 82 3.81 -7.16 3.97
N GLY A 83 4.64 -8.10 4.41
CA GLY A 83 4.59 -9.51 4.03
C GLY A 83 3.22 -10.15 4.29
N GLN A 84 2.65 -9.90 5.47
CA GLN A 84 1.39 -10.53 5.88
C GLN A 84 0.15 -9.88 5.25
N GLN A 85 0.18 -8.58 4.97
CA GLN A 85 -1.04 -7.81 4.65
C GLN A 85 -1.09 -7.28 3.22
N CYS A 86 0.08 -7.14 2.57
CA CYS A 86 0.23 -6.35 1.35
C CYS A 86 1.00 -7.03 0.21
N TRP A 87 1.67 -8.15 0.49
CA TRP A 87 2.33 -9.03 -0.48
C TRP A 87 1.29 -9.79 -1.34
N PRO A 88 1.54 -10.18 -2.62
CA PRO A 88 2.77 -10.07 -3.42
C PRO A 88 2.84 -8.93 -4.45
N ASN A 89 1.71 -8.37 -4.90
CA ASN A 89 1.68 -7.46 -6.06
C ASN A 89 2.37 -6.10 -5.83
N MET A 90 2.58 -5.69 -4.58
CA MET A 90 3.14 -4.37 -4.27
C MET A 90 4.66 -4.30 -4.46
N LEU A 91 5.37 -5.43 -4.44
CA LEU A 91 6.84 -5.42 -4.51
C LEU A 91 7.39 -5.46 -5.91
N GLU A 92 6.68 -6.08 -6.83
CA GLU A 92 6.96 -5.92 -8.25
C GLU A 92 6.92 -4.45 -8.68
N THR A 93 6.04 -3.64 -8.06
CA THR A 93 5.96 -2.19 -8.33
C THR A 93 7.19 -1.42 -7.84
N LEU A 94 7.84 -1.92 -6.79
CA LEU A 94 9.06 -1.34 -6.23
C LEU A 94 10.35 -1.91 -6.84
N GLY A 95 10.23 -2.85 -7.77
CA GLY A 95 11.37 -3.52 -8.39
C GLY A 95 11.94 -4.68 -7.57
N TYR A 96 11.23 -5.12 -6.53
CA TYR A 96 11.53 -6.35 -5.82
C TYR A 96 10.79 -7.53 -6.45
N THR A 97 11.48 -8.65 -6.58
CA THR A 97 10.89 -9.92 -6.99
C THR A 97 10.21 -10.62 -5.81
N THR A 98 9.31 -11.56 -6.10
CA THR A 98 8.72 -12.42 -5.07
C THR A 98 9.79 -13.18 -4.28
N GLU A 99 10.84 -13.66 -4.96
CA GLU A 99 11.94 -14.40 -4.36
C GLU A 99 12.76 -13.53 -3.38
N GLU A 100 13.08 -12.29 -3.75
CA GLU A 100 13.75 -11.34 -2.86
C GLU A 100 12.92 -11.02 -1.61
N GLY A 101 11.59 -10.99 -1.77
CA GLY A 101 10.65 -10.87 -0.66
C GLY A 101 10.69 -12.00 0.34
N ASP A 102 10.61 -13.23 -0.17
CA ASP A 102 10.63 -14.43 0.65
C ASP A 102 11.96 -14.56 1.41
N ILE A 103 13.08 -14.11 0.80
CA ILE A 103 14.39 -14.04 1.45
C ILE A 103 14.38 -13.03 2.62
N LEU A 104 13.86 -11.82 2.40
CA LEU A 104 13.77 -10.78 3.43
C LEU A 104 12.86 -11.20 4.59
N GLN A 105 11.72 -11.80 4.28
CA GLN A 105 10.79 -12.36 5.27
C GLN A 105 11.49 -13.43 6.11
N GLY A 106 12.16 -14.39 5.47
CA GLY A 106 12.85 -15.48 6.14
C GLY A 106 14.00 -15.02 7.05
N TYR A 107 14.74 -13.99 6.65
CA TYR A 107 15.76 -13.35 7.51
C TYR A 107 15.11 -12.75 8.76
N CYS A 108 14.06 -11.95 8.56
CA CYS A 108 13.43 -11.20 9.64
C CYS A 108 12.66 -12.07 10.64
N ASP A 109 12.05 -13.16 10.19
CA ASP A 109 11.40 -14.12 11.08
C ASP A 109 12.42 -14.79 12.03
N HIS A 110 13.67 -14.96 11.59
CA HIS A 110 14.76 -15.45 12.43
C HIS A 110 15.22 -14.42 13.45
N GLU A 111 15.37 -13.15 13.05
CA GLU A 111 15.79 -12.07 13.95
C GLU A 111 14.74 -11.77 15.03
N ILE A 112 13.45 -11.74 14.68
CA ILE A 112 12.35 -11.53 15.63
C ILE A 112 12.30 -12.64 16.68
N ALA A 113 12.53 -13.90 16.27
CA ALA A 113 12.54 -15.04 17.19
C ALA A 113 13.73 -15.05 18.16
N ASN A 114 14.84 -14.40 17.80
CA ASN A 114 16.06 -14.34 18.61
C ASN A 114 16.18 -13.06 19.46
N SER A 115 15.29 -12.07 19.28
CA SER A 115 15.26 -10.84 20.09
C SER A 115 14.62 -11.08 21.48
N PRO A 116 15.21 -10.55 22.58
CA PRO A 116 14.59 -10.64 23.91
C PRO A 116 13.22 -9.93 23.92
N PRO A 117 12.21 -10.49 24.62
CA PRO A 117 10.82 -10.07 24.47
C PRO A 117 10.61 -8.70 25.11
N SER A 118 10.76 -7.63 24.33
CA SER A 118 10.51 -6.27 24.82
C SER A 118 9.25 -5.64 24.24
N HIS A 119 8.57 -6.21 23.23
CA HIS A 119 7.37 -5.55 22.67
C HIS A 119 6.24 -6.46 22.16
N LEU A 120 6.26 -7.78 22.41
CA LEU A 120 5.14 -8.67 22.09
C LEU A 120 4.01 -8.51 23.13
N ASN A 121 3.24 -7.43 23.02
CA ASN A 121 1.86 -7.44 23.51
C ASN A 121 1.03 -8.31 22.56
N LEU A 122 0.95 -9.59 22.90
CA LEU A 122 -0.20 -10.49 22.78
C LEU A 122 -1.09 -10.30 21.53
N VAL A 123 -0.78 -11.04 20.46
CA VAL A 123 -1.82 -11.57 19.58
C VAL A 123 -2.22 -12.94 20.14
N PRO A 124 -3.46 -13.15 20.63
CA PRO A 124 -3.88 -14.48 21.07
C PRO A 124 -4.03 -15.37 19.83
N ALA A 125 -3.37 -16.53 19.85
CA ALA A 125 -3.59 -17.60 18.88
C ALA A 125 -5.07 -18.00 18.91
N GLY A 126 -5.83 -17.55 17.91
CA GLY A 126 -7.19 -18.01 17.64
C GLY A 126 -7.15 -19.47 17.24
N ASN A 127 -7.76 -20.31 18.05
CA ASN A 127 -7.96 -21.73 17.83
C ASN A 127 -8.99 -21.98 16.72
N HIS A 128 -8.60 -22.62 15.63
CA HIS A 128 -9.54 -23.24 14.70
C HIS A 128 -9.62 -24.74 14.97
N ASN A 129 -10.71 -25.15 15.63
CA ASN A 129 -11.32 -26.48 15.51
C ASN A 129 -12.47 -26.40 14.51
#